data_AF-A0A6B2DMU1-F1
#
_entry.id   AF-A0A6B2DMU1-F1
#
_cell.length_a   1.000
_cell.length_b   1.000
_cell.length_c   1.000
_cell.angle_alpha   90.00
_cell.angle_beta   90.00
_cell.angle_gamma   90.00
#
_symmetry.space_group_name_H-M   'P 1'
#
loop_
_entity.id
_entity.type
_entity.pdbx_description
1 polymer ?
#
loop_
_entity_poly.entity_id
_entity_poly.type
_entity_poly.pdbx_seq_one_letter_code
_entity_poly.pdbx_strand_id
1 'polypeptide(L)'
;DIAHLLRGGELVLTTGVALPDDGPALARYVADLAGVGAAGVVIELVRHWSDKLPAALVEAAEEHGLPLVTLSRETRFVSVTEAVNGQIVDAQVAELRAAERVHETFTALTVAGAEPGVVLGEVARLTELPVVLETLSHELLAYDAAGTDPAELLTGWPSRSRVVQVGERTGYHPGSGWLV
;
A
#
# COMPACT_ATOMS: atom_id res chain seq x y z
N ASP A 1 8.06 27.68 -15.34
CA ASP A 1 8.44 26.62 -14.39
C ASP A 1 7.34 26.51 -13.34
N ILE A 2 6.77 25.32 -13.15
CA ILE A 2 5.69 25.04 -12.19
C ILE A 2 6.21 24.45 -10.88
N ALA A 3 7.49 24.04 -10.81
CA ALA A 3 8.04 23.33 -9.66
C ALA A 3 7.93 24.15 -8.37
N HIS A 4 8.08 25.47 -8.46
CA HIS A 4 7.90 26.40 -7.33
C HIS A 4 6.50 26.40 -6.68
N LEU A 5 5.49 25.81 -7.33
CA LEU A 5 4.13 25.68 -6.80
C LEU A 5 3.89 24.33 -6.09
N LEU A 6 4.83 23.39 -6.20
CA LEU A 6 4.73 22.04 -5.66
C LEU A 6 5.37 21.94 -4.28
N ARG A 7 4.89 20.98 -3.48
CA ARG A 7 5.37 20.69 -2.13
C ARG A 7 6.02 19.30 -2.01
N GLY A 8 5.95 18.49 -3.06
CA GLY A 8 6.41 17.12 -3.10
C GLY A 8 5.26 16.12 -2.96
N GLY A 9 5.38 14.99 -3.64
CA GLY A 9 4.37 13.92 -3.71
C GLY A 9 3.27 14.17 -4.73
N GLU A 10 3.24 15.32 -5.42
CA GLU A 10 2.24 15.58 -6.45
C GLU A 10 2.55 14.85 -7.76
N LEU A 11 1.49 14.37 -8.43
CA LEU A 11 1.54 13.91 -9.81
C LEU A 11 1.17 15.07 -10.73
N VAL A 12 2.07 15.46 -11.63
CA VAL A 12 1.85 16.57 -12.57
C VAL A 12 1.16 16.06 -13.84
N LEU A 13 0.01 16.62 -14.20
CA LEU A 13 -0.67 16.34 -15.46
C LEU A 13 -0.54 17.54 -16.40
N THR A 14 -0.06 17.32 -17.62
CA THR A 14 0.14 18.38 -18.62
C THR A 14 -0.17 17.91 -20.04
N THR A 15 -0.60 18.84 -20.89
CA THR A 15 -0.77 18.58 -22.33
C THR A 15 0.52 18.74 -23.12
N GLY A 16 1.62 19.07 -22.44
CA GLY A 16 2.92 19.37 -23.05
C GLY A 16 2.98 20.73 -23.77
N VAL A 17 1.85 21.38 -24.07
CA VAL A 17 1.78 22.61 -24.88
C VAL A 17 2.60 23.77 -24.33
N ALA A 18 2.78 23.84 -23.01
CA ALA A 18 3.56 24.89 -22.36
C ALA A 18 5.04 24.48 -22.11
N LEU A 19 5.46 23.30 -22.55
CA LEU A 19 6.83 22.83 -22.41
C LEU A 19 7.72 23.37 -23.54
N PRO A 20 9.01 23.57 -23.27
CA PRO A 20 9.97 23.99 -24.29
C PRO A 20 10.26 22.86 -25.29
N ASP A 21 10.64 23.21 -26.52
CA ASP A 21 11.11 22.24 -27.51
C ASP A 21 12.60 21.90 -27.35
N ASP A 22 13.37 22.73 -26.62
CA ASP A 22 14.80 22.53 -26.46
C ASP A 22 15.14 21.47 -25.39
N GLY A 23 15.97 20.50 -25.77
CA GLY A 23 16.37 19.39 -24.90
C GLY A 23 16.94 19.82 -23.54
N PRO A 24 17.85 20.81 -23.47
CA PRO A 24 18.37 21.29 -22.18
C PRO A 24 17.30 21.85 -21.25
N ALA A 25 16.33 22.62 -21.75
CA ALA A 25 15.24 23.12 -20.92
C ALA A 25 14.25 22.02 -20.51
N LEU A 26 14.03 21.01 -21.35
CA LEU A 26 13.25 19.82 -20.97
C LEU A 26 13.92 19.02 -19.86
N ALA A 27 15.23 18.80 -19.96
CA ALA A 27 16.00 18.12 -18.92
C ALA A 27 15.95 18.91 -17.59
N ARG A 28 16.12 20.25 -17.66
CA ARG A 28 15.98 21.12 -16.48
C ARG A 28 14.58 21.05 -15.88
N TYR A 29 13.53 21.05 -16.70
CA TYR A 29 12.15 20.92 -16.22
C TYR A 29 11.95 19.64 -15.40
N VAL A 30 12.48 18.50 -15.89
CA VAL A 30 12.42 17.24 -15.16
C VAL A 30 13.24 17.30 -13.87
N ALA A 31 14.46 17.85 -13.93
CA ALA A 31 15.31 18.02 -12.75
C ALA A 31 14.64 18.88 -11.67
N ASP A 32 13.97 19.96 -12.06
CA ASP A 32 13.26 20.85 -11.14
C ASP A 32 12.09 20.11 -10.46
N LEU A 33 11.34 19.30 -11.21
CA LEU A 33 10.25 18.47 -10.66
C LEU A 33 10.74 17.35 -9.73
N ALA A 34 11.82 16.67 -10.12
CA ALA A 34 12.43 15.66 -9.28
C ALA A 34 13.03 16.29 -8.00
N GLY A 35 13.64 17.46 -8.12
CA GLY A 35 14.24 18.20 -7.00
C GLY A 35 13.23 18.61 -5.93
N VAL A 36 11.98 18.90 -6.30
CA VAL A 36 10.88 19.14 -5.34
C VAL A 36 10.22 17.85 -4.84
N GLY A 37 10.61 16.69 -5.35
CA GLY A 37 10.07 15.39 -4.96
C GLY A 37 8.69 15.10 -5.54
N ALA A 38 8.40 15.55 -6.77
CA ALA A 38 7.16 15.18 -7.46
C ALA A 38 7.04 13.63 -7.58
N ALA A 39 5.83 13.11 -7.47
CA ALA A 39 5.57 11.66 -7.59
C ALA A 39 5.67 11.16 -9.04
N GLY A 40 5.57 12.06 -10.02
CA GLY A 40 5.71 11.74 -11.44
C GLY A 40 5.11 12.81 -12.35
N VAL A 41 5.20 12.57 -13.66
CA VAL A 41 4.64 13.43 -14.69
C VAL A 41 3.82 12.61 -15.69
N VAL A 42 2.64 13.10 -16.01
CA VAL A 42 1.75 12.56 -17.03
C VAL A 42 1.63 13.57 -18.17
N ILE A 43 1.96 13.16 -19.39
CA ILE A 43 1.96 14.02 -20.57
C ILE A 43 1.00 13.48 -21.64
N GLU A 44 0.10 14.31 -22.12
CA GLU A 44 -0.80 13.97 -23.24
C GLU A 44 -0.06 14.03 -24.59
N LEU A 45 -0.06 12.92 -25.32
CA LEU A 45 0.49 12.79 -26.67
C LEU A 45 -0.56 13.11 -27.74
N VAL A 46 -1.11 14.32 -27.71
CA VAL A 46 -2.13 14.76 -28.68
C VAL A 46 -1.80 16.14 -29.25
N ARG A 47 -1.60 17.13 -28.39
CA ARG A 47 -1.55 18.54 -28.82
C ARG A 47 -0.16 19.03 -29.19
N HIS A 48 0.84 18.70 -28.38
CA HIS A 48 2.21 19.19 -28.56
C HIS A 48 3.11 18.15 -29.23
N TRP A 49 3.11 16.93 -28.69
CA TRP A 49 3.74 15.76 -29.31
C TRP A 49 2.66 14.73 -29.62
N SER A 50 2.71 14.09 -30.78
CA SER A 50 1.64 13.19 -31.26
C SER A 50 2.04 11.73 -31.42
N ASP A 51 3.33 11.42 -31.30
CA ASP A 51 3.87 10.07 -31.50
C ASP A 51 4.71 9.61 -30.30
N LYS A 52 5.70 10.42 -29.93
CA LYS A 52 6.61 10.14 -28.81
C LYS A 52 7.06 11.41 -28.11
N LEU A 53 7.49 11.26 -26.86
CA LEU A 53 8.15 12.34 -26.12
C LEU A 53 9.58 12.57 -26.65
N PRO A 54 10.12 13.79 -26.53
CA PRO A 54 11.52 14.07 -26.83
C PRO A 54 12.45 13.21 -25.97
N ALA A 55 13.52 12.68 -26.56
CA ALA A 55 14.47 11.81 -25.86
C ALA A 55 15.05 12.46 -24.61
N ALA A 56 15.40 13.76 -24.68
CA ALA A 56 15.94 14.51 -23.55
C ALA A 56 15.01 14.53 -22.32
N LEU A 57 13.69 14.51 -22.52
CA LEU A 57 12.73 14.46 -21.41
C LEU A 57 12.63 13.05 -20.82
N VAL A 58 12.71 12.01 -21.66
CA VAL A 58 12.70 10.61 -21.22
C VAL A 58 13.99 10.27 -20.47
N GLU A 59 15.14 10.61 -21.04
CA GLU A 59 16.47 10.38 -20.45
C GLU A 59 16.61 11.08 -19.10
N ALA A 60 16.18 12.35 -19.00
CA ALA A 60 16.21 13.07 -17.72
C ALA A 60 15.27 12.43 -16.67
N ALA A 61 14.12 11.91 -17.09
CA ALA A 61 13.18 11.26 -16.16
C ALA A 61 13.77 9.94 -15.62
N GLU A 62 14.45 9.17 -16.48
CA GLU A 62 15.17 7.97 -16.08
C GLU A 62 16.34 8.30 -15.14
N GLU A 63 17.14 9.31 -15.46
CA GLU A 63 18.28 9.76 -14.63
C GLU A 63 17.84 10.14 -13.21
N HIS A 64 16.69 10.82 -13.10
CA HIS A 64 16.15 11.27 -11.82
C HIS A 64 15.20 10.26 -11.16
N GLY A 65 14.94 9.10 -11.78
CA GLY A 65 13.99 8.11 -11.29
C GLY A 65 12.54 8.63 -11.18
N LEU A 66 12.19 9.65 -11.97
CA LEU A 66 10.87 10.28 -11.95
C LEU A 66 9.92 9.52 -12.89
N PRO A 67 8.83 8.91 -12.40
CA PRO A 67 7.89 8.20 -13.26
C PRO A 67 7.28 9.12 -14.33
N LEU A 68 7.34 8.68 -15.58
CA LEU A 68 6.81 9.39 -16.73
C LEU A 68 5.75 8.54 -17.43
N VAL A 69 4.55 9.08 -17.58
CA VAL A 69 3.39 8.40 -18.17
C VAL A 69 2.88 9.20 -19.35
N THR A 70 2.57 8.54 -20.46
CA THR A 70 1.96 9.17 -21.64
C THR A 70 0.49 8.81 -21.78
N LEU A 71 -0.35 9.79 -22.10
CA LEU A 71 -1.75 9.57 -22.47
C LEU A 71 -1.91 9.71 -23.98
N SER A 72 -2.27 8.63 -24.67
CA SER A 72 -2.38 8.60 -26.14
C SER A 72 -3.71 9.15 -26.67
N ARG A 73 -4.57 9.69 -25.80
CA ARG A 73 -5.89 10.25 -26.12
C ARG A 73 -6.12 11.49 -25.28
N GLU A 74 -6.93 12.41 -25.83
CA GLU A 74 -7.32 13.61 -25.10
C GLU A 74 -8.04 13.21 -23.81
N THR A 75 -7.50 13.64 -22.68
CA THR A 75 -7.99 13.23 -21.37
C THR A 75 -8.37 14.46 -20.56
N ARG A 76 -9.62 14.52 -20.11
CA ARG A 76 -10.05 15.55 -19.17
C ARG A 76 -9.40 15.27 -17.83
N PHE A 77 -8.43 16.08 -17.42
CA PHE A 77 -7.71 15.87 -16.15
C PHE A 77 -8.66 15.86 -14.94
N VAL A 78 -9.78 16.60 -14.99
CA VAL A 78 -10.82 16.51 -13.96
C VAL A 78 -11.38 15.09 -13.80
N SER A 79 -11.58 14.36 -14.90
CA SER A 79 -12.06 12.97 -14.87
C SER A 79 -11.03 12.01 -14.28
N VAL A 80 -9.73 12.31 -14.43
CA VAL A 80 -8.66 11.56 -13.75
C VAL A 80 -8.75 11.80 -12.25
N THR A 81 -8.80 13.06 -11.83
CA THR A 81 -8.90 13.41 -10.40
C THR A 81 -10.17 12.85 -9.76
N GLU A 82 -11.31 12.91 -10.43
CA GLU A 82 -12.58 12.33 -9.95
C GLU A 82 -12.49 10.81 -9.80
N ALA A 83 -11.92 10.10 -10.78
CA ALA A 83 -11.74 8.66 -10.71
C ALA A 83 -10.81 8.24 -9.57
N VAL A 84 -9.67 8.95 -9.41
CA VAL A 84 -8.71 8.69 -8.34
C VAL A 84 -9.33 8.96 -6.97
N ASN A 85 -9.99 10.12 -6.79
CA ASN A 85 -10.66 10.44 -5.53
C ASN A 85 -11.78 9.44 -5.21
N GLY A 86 -12.53 9.00 -6.22
CA GLY A 86 -13.54 7.94 -6.06
C GLY A 86 -12.91 6.67 -5.48
N GLN A 87 -11.81 6.20 -6.07
CA GLN A 87 -11.09 5.02 -5.58
C GLN A 87 -10.53 5.20 -4.15
N ILE A 88 -10.01 6.38 -3.82
CA ILE A 88 -9.52 6.68 -2.47
C ILE A 88 -10.65 6.60 -1.45
N VAL A 89 -11.79 7.23 -1.75
CA VAL A 89 -12.96 7.20 -0.86
C VAL A 89 -13.51 5.78 -0.72
N ASP A 90 -13.60 5.04 -1.82
CA ASP A 90 -14.08 3.64 -1.79
C ASP A 90 -13.15 2.76 -0.95
N ALA A 91 -11.83 2.93 -1.04
CA ALA A 91 -10.87 2.22 -0.22
C ALA A 91 -11.03 2.54 1.28
N GLN A 92 -11.19 3.82 1.63
CA GLN A 92 -11.44 4.24 3.02
C GLN A 92 -12.74 3.66 3.58
N VAL A 93 -13.81 3.65 2.78
CA VAL A 93 -15.09 3.05 3.19
C VAL A 93 -14.96 1.53 3.33
N ALA A 94 -14.21 0.87 2.44
CA ALA A 94 -13.98 -0.57 2.51
C ALA A 94 -13.19 -0.96 3.78
N GLU A 95 -12.18 -0.18 4.14
CA GLU A 95 -11.38 -0.36 5.36
C GLU A 95 -12.24 -0.21 6.62
N LEU A 96 -13.04 0.87 6.71
CA LEU A 96 -13.95 1.08 7.84
C LEU A 96 -14.95 -0.07 8.00
N ARG A 97 -15.58 -0.48 6.90
CA ARG A 97 -16.52 -1.62 6.92
C ARG A 97 -15.83 -2.92 7.30
N ALA A 98 -14.55 -3.11 6.95
CA ALA A 98 -13.80 -4.29 7.36
C ALA A 98 -13.58 -4.29 8.88
N ALA A 99 -13.17 -3.15 9.45
CA ALA A 99 -13.00 -2.99 10.90
C ALA A 99 -14.32 -3.21 11.66
N GLU A 100 -15.44 -2.65 11.16
CA GLU A 100 -16.77 -2.87 11.73
C GLU A 100 -17.16 -4.35 11.71
N ARG A 101 -17.01 -5.03 10.57
CA ARG A 101 -17.32 -6.47 10.47
C ARG A 101 -16.51 -7.31 11.44
N VAL A 102 -15.21 -7.03 11.59
CA VAL A 102 -14.34 -7.72 12.56
C VAL A 102 -14.88 -7.49 13.97
N HIS A 103 -15.16 -6.23 14.34
CA HIS A 103 -15.65 -5.88 15.66
C HIS A 103 -16.99 -6.55 15.99
N GLU A 104 -17.97 -6.50 15.07
CA GLU A 104 -19.28 -7.14 15.24
C GLU A 104 -19.16 -8.65 15.43
N THR A 105 -18.31 -9.29 14.62
CA THR A 105 -18.11 -10.74 14.66
C THR A 105 -17.55 -11.18 16.01
N PHE A 106 -16.45 -10.58 16.48
CA PHE A 106 -15.85 -10.95 17.76
C PHE A 106 -16.70 -10.52 18.97
N THR A 107 -17.48 -9.45 18.85
CA THR A 107 -18.48 -9.07 19.86
C THR A 107 -19.57 -10.14 19.97
N ALA A 108 -20.10 -10.61 18.83
CA ALA A 108 -21.12 -11.66 18.81
C ALA A 108 -20.61 -12.98 19.40
N LEU A 109 -19.38 -13.38 19.07
CA LEU A 109 -18.72 -14.56 19.66
C LEU A 109 -18.55 -14.41 21.17
N THR A 110 -18.14 -13.24 21.64
CA THR A 110 -17.98 -12.94 23.07
C THR A 110 -19.31 -13.04 23.82
N VAL A 111 -20.37 -12.42 23.28
CA VAL A 111 -21.73 -12.46 23.88
C VAL A 111 -22.30 -13.88 23.89
N ALA A 112 -22.01 -14.67 22.87
CA ALA A 112 -22.41 -16.07 22.79
C ALA A 112 -21.60 -17.00 23.72
N GLY A 113 -20.53 -16.52 24.35
CA GLY A 113 -19.64 -17.34 25.16
C GLY A 113 -18.90 -18.38 24.33
N ALA A 114 -18.46 -18.01 23.12
CA ALA A 114 -17.81 -18.93 22.19
C ALA A 114 -16.54 -19.57 22.79
N GLU A 115 -16.40 -20.87 22.57
CA GLU A 115 -15.20 -21.62 22.97
C GLU A 115 -13.95 -21.11 22.23
N PRO A 116 -12.75 -21.17 22.84
CA PRO A 116 -11.52 -20.61 22.25
C PRO A 116 -11.23 -21.10 20.82
N GLY A 117 -11.53 -22.36 20.50
CA GLY A 117 -11.34 -22.90 19.16
C GLY A 117 -12.21 -22.24 18.09
N VAL A 118 -13.43 -21.82 18.43
CA VAL A 118 -14.32 -21.09 17.49
C VAL A 118 -13.76 -19.70 17.21
N VAL A 119 -13.27 -19.03 18.25
CA VAL A 119 -12.62 -17.72 18.12
C VAL A 119 -11.37 -17.82 17.24
N LEU A 120 -10.52 -18.83 17.48
CA LEU A 120 -9.31 -19.06 16.68
C LEU A 120 -9.63 -19.36 15.21
N GLY A 121 -10.65 -20.18 14.95
CA GLY A 121 -11.08 -20.46 13.57
C GLY A 121 -11.55 -19.21 12.84
N GLU A 122 -12.24 -18.29 13.53
CA GLU A 122 -12.65 -17.03 12.92
C GLU A 122 -11.47 -16.07 12.67
N VAL A 123 -10.47 -16.02 13.57
CA VAL A 123 -9.24 -15.28 13.32
C VAL A 123 -8.52 -15.86 12.10
N ALA A 124 -8.29 -17.17 12.05
CA ALA A 124 -7.62 -17.84 10.94
C ALA A 124 -8.35 -17.65 9.61
N ARG A 125 -9.69 -17.63 9.62
CA ARG A 125 -10.52 -17.36 8.45
C ARG A 125 -10.38 -15.92 7.95
N LEU A 126 -10.27 -14.95 8.85
CA LEU A 126 -10.16 -13.52 8.51
C LEU A 126 -8.75 -13.12 8.09
N THR A 127 -7.72 -13.74 8.68
CA THR A 127 -6.32 -13.44 8.39
C THR A 127 -5.72 -14.34 7.31
N GLU A 128 -6.33 -15.50 7.06
CA GLU A 128 -5.76 -16.58 6.24
C GLU A 128 -4.39 -17.06 6.75
N LEU A 129 -4.12 -16.85 8.05
CA LEU A 129 -2.86 -17.16 8.69
C LEU A 129 -3.06 -18.13 9.88
N PRO A 130 -2.06 -18.98 10.18
CA PRO A 130 -2.09 -19.80 11.37
C PRO A 130 -2.17 -18.96 12.65
N VAL A 131 -2.95 -19.41 13.63
CA VAL A 131 -3.16 -18.73 14.91
C VAL A 131 -2.92 -19.70 16.04
N VAL A 132 -2.20 -19.25 17.06
CA VAL A 132 -1.89 -20.06 18.25
C VAL A 132 -2.32 -19.31 19.50
N LEU A 133 -3.03 -19.99 20.39
CA LEU A 133 -3.36 -19.54 21.73
C LEU A 133 -2.47 -20.27 22.73
N GLU A 134 -1.81 -19.52 23.60
CA GLU A 134 -0.94 -20.05 24.65
C GLU A 134 -1.14 -19.37 26.00
N THR A 135 -0.59 -19.98 27.04
CA THR A 135 -0.48 -19.36 28.37
C THR A 135 0.71 -18.41 28.45
N LEU A 136 0.79 -17.61 29.52
CA LEU A 136 1.98 -16.79 29.84
C LEU A 136 3.26 -17.63 30.06
N SER A 137 3.12 -18.94 30.29
CA SER A 137 4.25 -19.88 30.40
C SER A 137 4.71 -20.43 29.04
N HIS A 138 4.08 -19.98 27.95
CA HIS A 138 4.23 -20.46 26.57
C HIS A 138 3.78 -21.93 26.40
N GLU A 139 2.78 -22.34 27.17
CA GLU A 139 2.11 -23.63 26.99
C GLU A 139 0.97 -23.47 25.98
N LEU A 140 0.97 -24.32 24.96
CA LEU A 140 -0.07 -24.34 23.93
C LEU A 140 -1.44 -24.70 24.52
N LEU A 141 -2.43 -23.84 24.33
CA LEU A 141 -3.82 -24.09 24.72
C LEU A 141 -4.67 -24.57 23.55
N ALA A 142 -4.56 -23.88 22.41
CA ALA A 142 -5.28 -24.21 21.19
C ALA A 142 -4.59 -23.57 19.97
N TYR A 143 -4.92 -24.03 18.77
CA TYR A 143 -4.43 -23.44 17.53
C TYR A 143 -5.42 -23.68 16.39
N ASP A 144 -5.28 -22.89 15.34
CA ASP A 144 -5.78 -23.18 14.01
C ASP A 144 -4.61 -23.02 13.02
N ALA A 145 -4.35 -24.05 12.22
CA ALA A 145 -3.21 -24.06 11.30
C ALA A 145 -3.50 -23.37 9.96
N ALA A 146 -4.72 -22.87 9.71
CA ALA A 146 -5.13 -22.24 8.46
C ALA A 146 -4.78 -23.09 7.21
N GLY A 147 -4.90 -24.41 7.32
CA GLY A 147 -4.58 -25.35 6.24
C GLY A 147 -3.10 -25.71 6.08
N THR A 148 -2.19 -25.17 6.91
CA THR A 148 -0.79 -25.58 6.98
C THR A 148 -0.59 -26.85 7.84
N ASP A 149 0.59 -27.46 7.80
CA ASP A 149 0.90 -28.62 8.65
C ASP A 149 1.03 -28.19 10.13
N PRO A 150 0.17 -28.68 11.04
CA PRO A 150 0.26 -28.37 12.46
C PRO A 150 1.58 -28.79 13.10
N ALA A 151 2.21 -29.87 12.61
CA ALA A 151 3.48 -30.33 13.15
C ALA A 151 4.59 -29.31 12.86
N GLU A 152 4.63 -28.78 11.65
CA GLU A 152 5.58 -27.73 11.25
C GLU A 152 5.33 -26.44 12.04
N LEU A 153 4.06 -26.01 12.12
CA LEU A 153 3.66 -24.81 12.88
C LEU A 153 4.14 -24.87 14.34
N LEU A 154 3.88 -25.98 15.01
CA LEU A 154 4.08 -26.15 16.45
C LEU A 154 5.47 -26.70 16.82
N THR A 155 6.32 -27.00 15.83
CA THR A 155 7.67 -27.51 16.10
C THR A 155 8.47 -26.51 16.93
N GLY A 156 8.93 -26.97 18.10
CA GLY A 156 9.72 -26.17 19.04
C GLY A 156 8.98 -24.95 19.61
N TRP A 157 7.63 -24.97 19.62
CA TRP A 157 6.81 -23.79 19.93
C TRP A 157 7.21 -23.04 21.20
N PRO A 158 7.36 -23.67 22.38
CA PRO A 158 7.67 -22.94 23.61
C PRO A 158 8.99 -22.17 23.54
N SER A 159 10.00 -22.70 22.84
CA SER A 159 11.29 -22.04 22.66
C SER A 159 11.21 -20.86 21.70
N ARG A 160 10.42 -20.99 20.62
CA ARG A 160 10.22 -19.92 19.63
C ARG A 160 9.36 -18.79 20.18
N SER A 161 8.31 -19.11 20.91
CA SER A 161 7.43 -18.08 21.50
C SER A 161 8.13 -17.25 22.56
N ARG A 162 8.96 -17.87 23.43
CA ARG A 162 9.72 -17.17 24.49
C ARG A 162 10.61 -16.03 24.00
N VAL A 163 11.16 -16.15 22.79
CA VAL A 163 12.07 -15.13 22.24
C VAL A 163 11.31 -13.99 21.54
N VAL A 164 10.00 -14.12 21.35
CA VAL A 164 9.14 -13.09 20.78
C VAL A 164 8.57 -12.26 21.93
N GLN A 165 9.01 -11.01 22.03
CA GLN A 165 8.55 -10.06 23.03
C GLN A 165 8.15 -8.76 22.33
N VAL A 166 6.97 -8.25 22.66
CA VAL A 166 6.51 -6.92 22.24
C VAL A 166 6.19 -6.11 23.48
N GLY A 167 6.58 -4.83 23.47
CA GLY A 167 6.42 -3.93 24.62
C GLY A 167 4.99 -3.44 24.84
N GLU A 168 4.05 -3.85 23.99
CA GLU A 168 2.64 -3.42 23.99
C GLU A 168 1.71 -4.63 24.13
N ARG A 169 0.42 -4.37 24.32
CA ARG A 169 -0.61 -5.43 24.46
C ARG A 169 -0.83 -6.25 23.19
N THR A 170 -0.52 -5.67 22.03
CA THR A 170 -0.55 -6.34 20.72
C THR A 170 0.50 -5.66 19.85
N GLY A 171 1.35 -6.43 19.17
CA GLY A 171 2.35 -5.85 18.30
C GLY A 171 2.99 -6.84 17.33
N TYR A 172 3.57 -6.29 16.27
CA TYR A 172 4.29 -7.05 15.26
C TYR A 172 5.77 -7.17 15.65
N HIS A 173 6.27 -8.41 15.69
CA HIS A 173 7.67 -8.69 15.95
C HIS A 173 8.42 -8.95 14.62
N PRO A 174 9.24 -8.02 14.12
CA PRO A 174 9.81 -8.09 12.78
C PRO A 174 10.79 -9.27 12.59
N GLY A 175 11.44 -9.74 13.65
CA GLY A 175 12.39 -10.85 13.57
C GLY A 175 11.73 -12.23 13.38
N SER A 176 10.49 -12.39 13.86
CA SER A 176 9.73 -13.63 13.72
C SER A 176 8.62 -13.53 12.66
N GLY A 177 8.21 -12.31 12.32
CA GLY A 177 7.06 -12.04 11.45
C GLY A 177 5.71 -12.27 12.15
N TRP A 178 5.69 -12.33 13.48
CA TRP A 178 4.48 -12.67 14.24
C TRP A 178 3.75 -11.43 14.72
N LEU A 179 2.42 -11.49 14.72
CA LEU A 179 1.56 -10.59 15.47
C LEU A 179 1.18 -11.29 16.78
N VAL A 180 1.57 -10.72 17.92
CA VAL A 180 1.29 -11.29 19.25
C VAL A 180 0.72 -10.25 20.20
#